data_AF-A0A2N5KJN3-F1
#
_entry.id   AF-A0A2N5KJN3-F1
#
_cell.length_a   1.000
_cell.length_b   1.000
_cell.length_c   1.000
_cell.angle_alpha   90.00
_cell.angle_beta   90.00
_cell.angle_gamma   90.00
#
_symmetry.space_group_name_H-M   'P 1'
#
loop_
_entity.id
_entity.type
_entity.pdbx_description
1 polymer ?
#
loop_
_entity_poly.entity_id
_entity_poly.type
_entity_poly.pdbx_seq_one_letter_code
_entity_poly.pdbx_strand_id
1 'polypeptide(L)'
;METIETPVLEDFREDLVPFERNFEFLPLFLPNREKDRRKEISYQEEIILDDGRSMEALYTATGSATLGLPGDFDQDAFVGVMSLLQGQGGPDEDGKLWYRPYRLLQEMGRKPGGRQYEDLTESMERIGATHFRSRRVFYSAKLGRRISRKGFGLWDYDLAEHEGRHGSNLESSWVRFDDVFLDNYRLGYLDRLDVAFYRSLRRPTSKRLFRLLNVMCGEGGEWNVNAFALRDLVPLVRYSEAWRIKEKLKGAHEELKEKGFLLDVSFCGRGTLTNVVYSLAPNFGRRRVVDGILANPEERFALELLASYKMSHEDAALRIKRFGPERCVFYAEEIVHQKKVRNPVAWLKSGIDNDFLKDLRVSVHKKTYARPDKDPPAGDEGSTTRPTRDGEPLTLGPDVAVDSGAASEPAQEAWLWLVSQLLSGEEAKTGGVEASWFELYQAVFIGGDVLLVRAPDTAAAREIMDRYGEEIGRMWRVWAGAEARIFVGDPEETERALEVFDRRRLREDGKRSVATRRRQEGYEWLFGEGGSS
;
A
#
# COMPACT_ATOMS: atom_id res chain seq x y z
N MET A 1 30.94 -12.03 -18.80
CA MET A 1 30.38 -11.01 -17.90
C MET A 1 28.88 -11.19 -18.01
N GLU A 2 28.29 -11.99 -17.13
CA GLU A 2 26.84 -12.19 -17.11
C GLU A 2 26.17 -10.87 -16.79
N THR A 3 25.28 -10.44 -17.68
CA THR A 3 24.40 -9.30 -17.50
C THR A 3 23.50 -9.63 -16.31
N ILE A 4 23.77 -9.05 -15.15
CA ILE A 4 22.85 -9.11 -14.01
C ILE A 4 21.64 -8.27 -14.42
N GLU A 5 20.61 -8.92 -14.95
CA GLU A 5 19.31 -8.29 -15.17
C GLU A 5 18.83 -7.77 -13.82
N THR A 6 18.65 -6.46 -13.74
CA THR A 6 18.10 -5.82 -12.56
C THR A 6 16.60 -6.11 -12.59
N PRO A 7 16.01 -6.79 -11.60
CA PRO A 7 14.61 -7.17 -11.65
C PRO A 7 13.73 -5.93 -11.77
N VAL A 8 12.58 -6.07 -12.45
CA VAL A 8 11.61 -4.99 -12.60
C VAL A 8 10.92 -4.78 -11.24
N LEU A 9 10.49 -3.55 -10.93
CA LEU A 9 9.80 -3.21 -9.66
C LEU A 9 8.62 -4.14 -9.33
N GLU A 10 7.97 -4.69 -10.36
CA GLU A 10 6.84 -5.63 -10.26
C GLU A 10 7.27 -7.00 -9.73
N ASP A 11 8.44 -7.52 -10.14
CA ASP A 11 8.99 -8.81 -9.66
C ASP A 11 9.30 -8.78 -8.16
N PHE A 12 9.58 -7.59 -7.60
CA PHE A 12 9.83 -7.42 -6.16
C PHE A 12 8.55 -7.36 -5.32
N ARG A 13 7.38 -7.17 -5.95
CA ARG A 13 6.10 -6.90 -5.27
C ARG A 13 5.24 -8.14 -5.07
N GLU A 14 5.44 -9.22 -5.83
CA GLU A 14 4.53 -10.38 -5.78
C GLU A 14 4.51 -11.08 -4.41
N ASP A 15 5.59 -11.03 -3.63
CA ASP A 15 5.71 -11.71 -2.33
C ASP A 15 5.66 -10.79 -1.10
N LEU A 16 5.41 -9.48 -1.29
CA LEU A 16 5.31 -8.51 -0.19
C LEU A 16 3.89 -8.41 0.35
N VAL A 17 3.61 -9.23 1.35
CA VAL A 17 2.28 -9.31 1.98
C VAL A 17 2.18 -8.30 3.13
N PRO A 18 1.07 -7.56 3.24
CA PRO A 18 0.86 -6.61 4.33
C PRO A 18 0.43 -7.35 5.61
N PHE A 19 1.01 -6.93 6.73
CA PHE A 19 0.70 -7.43 8.07
C PHE A 19 0.42 -6.28 9.02
N GLU A 20 -0.56 -6.44 9.90
CA GLU A 20 -0.83 -5.45 10.94
C GLU A 20 0.36 -5.35 11.90
N ARG A 21 0.84 -4.12 12.09
CA ARG A 21 2.13 -3.84 12.74
C ARG A 21 2.21 -4.35 14.18
N ASN A 22 1.13 -4.27 14.96
CA ASN A 22 1.14 -4.76 16.33
C ASN A 22 1.37 -6.28 16.39
N PHE A 23 0.71 -7.07 15.55
CA PHE A 23 0.88 -8.52 15.52
C PHE A 23 2.23 -8.99 14.96
N GLU A 24 2.96 -8.13 14.25
CA GLU A 24 4.35 -8.40 13.86
C GLU A 24 5.34 -8.20 15.01
N PHE A 25 5.17 -7.18 15.86
CA PHE A 25 6.10 -6.96 16.98
C PHE A 25 5.69 -7.70 18.25
N LEU A 26 4.40 -7.85 18.54
CA LEU A 26 3.92 -8.48 19.77
C LEU A 26 4.06 -10.01 19.73
N PRO A 27 4.36 -10.65 20.86
CA PRO A 27 4.47 -12.09 20.90
C PRO A 27 3.08 -12.75 20.84
N LEU A 28 2.93 -13.72 19.94
CA LEU A 28 1.71 -14.51 19.76
C LEU A 28 2.03 -16.01 19.69
N PHE A 29 3.00 -16.38 18.84
CA PHE A 29 3.32 -17.76 18.54
C PHE A 29 4.51 -18.26 19.35
N LEU A 30 4.38 -19.45 19.96
CA LEU A 30 5.46 -20.16 20.63
C LEU A 30 6.37 -20.86 19.59
N PRO A 31 7.66 -20.52 19.51
CA PRO A 31 8.58 -21.17 18.56
C PRO A 31 8.78 -22.67 18.78
N ASN A 32 8.42 -23.19 19.96
CA ASN A 32 8.51 -24.61 20.27
C ASN A 32 7.42 -25.02 21.27
N ARG A 33 6.18 -25.12 20.80
CA ARG A 33 5.02 -25.50 21.63
C ARG A 33 5.15 -26.90 22.23
N GLU A 34 5.84 -27.82 21.56
CA GLU A 34 6.05 -29.18 22.08
C GLU A 34 6.78 -29.17 23.43
N LYS A 35 7.79 -28.31 23.56
CA LYS A 35 8.61 -28.16 24.77
C LYS A 35 8.11 -27.08 25.72
N ASP A 36 7.32 -26.13 25.23
CA ASP A 36 6.76 -25.02 25.99
C ASP A 36 5.23 -25.06 25.98
N ARG A 37 4.65 -25.55 27.08
CA ARG A 37 3.20 -25.71 27.25
C ARG A 37 2.56 -24.61 28.10
N ARG A 38 3.20 -23.44 28.21
CA ARG A 38 2.57 -22.31 28.89
C ARG A 38 1.27 -21.94 28.20
N LYS A 39 0.32 -21.43 28.99
CA LYS A 39 -0.98 -20.96 28.48
C LYS A 39 -1.03 -19.45 28.26
N GLU A 40 0.03 -18.75 28.65
CA GLU A 40 0.09 -17.30 28.60
C GLU A 40 1.47 -16.80 28.17
N ILE A 41 1.50 -15.83 27.27
CA ILE A 41 2.68 -15.01 26.97
C ILE A 41 2.35 -13.56 27.35
N SER A 42 3.31 -12.88 27.96
CA SER A 42 3.17 -11.50 28.39
C SER A 42 4.34 -10.67 27.88
N TYR A 43 4.05 -9.44 27.44
CA TYR A 43 5.05 -8.43 27.15
C TYR A 43 4.77 -7.20 28.02
N GLN A 44 5.81 -6.67 28.64
CA GLN A 44 5.74 -5.51 29.53
C GLN A 44 6.79 -4.50 29.13
N GLU A 45 6.41 -3.23 29.18
CA GLU A 45 7.32 -2.11 29.00
C GLU A 45 6.93 -0.96 29.94
N GLU A 46 7.91 -0.12 30.21
CA GLU A 46 7.75 1.07 31.02
C GLU A 46 7.63 2.28 30.08
N ILE A 47 6.49 2.97 30.13
CA ILE A 47 6.28 4.21 29.36
C ILE A 47 6.63 5.38 30.27
N ILE A 48 7.66 6.13 29.91
CA ILE A 48 8.00 7.39 30.56
C ILE A 48 7.17 8.49 29.89
N LEU A 49 6.36 9.18 30.68
CA LEU A 49 5.56 10.33 30.25
C LEU A 49 6.42 11.60 30.25
N ASP A 50 5.97 12.64 29.54
CA ASP A 50 6.68 13.92 29.42
C ASP A 50 6.95 14.60 30.77
N ASP A 51 6.15 14.29 31.79
CA ASP A 51 6.30 14.77 33.17
C ASP A 51 7.24 13.92 34.04
N GLY A 52 7.94 12.95 33.44
CA GLY A 52 8.86 12.04 34.11
C GLY A 52 8.20 10.91 34.90
N ARG A 53 6.85 10.84 34.93
CA ARG A 53 6.17 9.70 35.54
C ARG A 53 6.31 8.47 34.65
N SER A 54 6.61 7.35 35.29
CA SER A 54 6.58 6.05 34.66
C SER A 54 5.19 5.43 34.75
N MET A 55 4.81 4.72 33.70
CA MET A 55 3.58 3.97 33.65
C MET A 55 3.78 2.61 32.99
N GLU A 56 3.34 1.56 33.68
CA GLU A 56 3.41 0.22 33.13
C GLU A 56 2.43 0.03 31.97
N ALA A 57 2.95 -0.53 30.89
CA ALA A 57 2.19 -1.05 29.77
C ALA A 57 2.33 -2.58 29.74
N LEU A 58 1.21 -3.26 29.53
CA LEU A 58 1.11 -4.71 29.57
C LEU A 58 0.32 -5.22 28.38
N TYR A 59 0.86 -6.21 27.70
CA TYR A 59 0.17 -7.04 26.73
C TYR A 59 0.22 -8.49 27.17
N THR A 60 -0.86 -9.22 26.93
CA THR A 60 -0.98 -10.63 27.26
C THR A 60 -1.73 -11.36 26.16
N ALA A 61 -1.17 -12.48 25.70
CA ALA A 61 -1.85 -13.46 24.86
C ALA A 61 -2.12 -14.71 25.70
N THR A 62 -3.37 -15.13 25.79
CA THR A 62 -3.80 -16.29 26.56
C THR A 62 -4.42 -17.32 25.62
N GLY A 63 -3.83 -18.51 25.58
CA GLY A 63 -4.36 -19.63 24.80
C GLY A 63 -5.54 -20.29 25.50
N SER A 64 -6.36 -21.01 24.74
CA SER A 64 -7.53 -21.69 25.32
C SER A 64 -7.10 -22.81 26.28
N ALA A 65 -7.99 -23.18 27.20
CA ALA A 65 -7.68 -24.18 28.21
C ALA A 65 -7.38 -25.57 27.59
N THR A 66 -8.02 -25.88 26.47
CA THR A 66 -7.97 -27.15 25.73
C THR A 66 -6.93 -27.16 24.61
N LEU A 67 -6.83 -26.10 23.80
CA LEU A 67 -5.95 -26.03 22.62
C LEU A 67 -4.58 -25.40 22.92
N GLY A 68 -4.45 -24.67 24.03
CA GLY A 68 -3.23 -23.98 24.41
C GLY A 68 -2.92 -22.76 23.54
N LEU A 69 -1.68 -22.29 23.60
CA LEU A 69 -1.21 -21.16 22.80
C LEU A 69 -0.85 -21.56 21.36
N PRO A 70 -1.01 -20.64 20.39
CA PRO A 70 -0.50 -20.82 19.03
C PRO A 70 1.01 -21.12 19.02
N GLY A 71 1.43 -22.03 18.15
CA GLY A 71 2.79 -22.49 17.94
C GLY A 71 3.34 -22.13 16.56
N ASP A 72 4.34 -22.89 16.11
CA ASP A 72 5.04 -22.69 14.85
C ASP A 72 4.18 -23.00 13.62
N PHE A 73 3.38 -24.07 13.65
CA PHE A 73 2.42 -24.36 12.59
C PHE A 73 1.37 -23.24 12.46
N ASP A 74 0.89 -22.73 13.59
CA ASP A 74 -0.09 -21.63 13.64
C ASP A 74 0.49 -20.33 13.07
N GLN A 75 1.79 -20.10 13.27
CA GLN A 75 2.47 -18.96 12.67
C GLN A 75 2.47 -19.05 11.14
N ASP A 76 2.71 -20.24 10.59
CA ASP A 76 2.64 -20.47 9.14
C ASP A 76 1.21 -20.30 8.62
N ALA A 77 0.21 -20.80 9.36
CA ALA A 77 -1.21 -20.64 9.00
C ALA A 77 -1.62 -19.16 8.98
N PHE A 78 -1.21 -18.38 9.97
CA PHE A 78 -1.42 -16.93 10.00
C PHE A 78 -0.78 -16.22 8.79
N VAL A 79 0.47 -16.55 8.46
CA VAL A 79 1.13 -15.98 7.27
C VAL A 79 0.41 -16.39 5.98
N GLY A 80 -0.06 -17.63 5.90
CA GLY A 80 -0.86 -18.12 4.77
C GLY A 80 -2.20 -17.38 4.61
N VAL A 81 -2.91 -17.14 5.73
CA VAL A 81 -4.15 -16.35 5.77
C VAL A 81 -3.90 -14.93 5.25
N MET A 82 -2.83 -14.28 5.70
CA MET A 82 -2.47 -12.93 5.23
C MET A 82 -2.09 -12.91 3.75
N SER A 83 -1.42 -13.97 3.26
CA SER A 83 -1.08 -14.11 1.83
C SER A 83 -2.33 -14.26 0.97
N LEU A 84 -3.30 -15.07 1.41
CA LEU A 84 -4.60 -15.18 0.75
C LEU A 84 -5.37 -13.86 0.79
N LEU A 85 -5.35 -13.14 1.91
CA LEU A 85 -5.99 -11.84 2.06
C LEU A 85 -5.47 -10.84 1.02
N GLN A 86 -4.14 -10.75 0.87
CA GLN A 86 -3.51 -9.91 -0.14
C GLN A 86 -3.89 -10.33 -1.55
N GLY A 87 -3.87 -11.64 -1.85
CA GLY A 87 -4.26 -12.16 -3.16
C GLY A 87 -5.73 -11.93 -3.53
N GLN A 88 -6.60 -11.69 -2.53
CA GLN A 88 -8.02 -11.35 -2.74
C GLN A 88 -8.29 -9.83 -2.72
N GLY A 89 -7.26 -8.99 -2.54
CA GLY A 89 -7.41 -7.54 -2.48
C GLY A 89 -7.88 -7.01 -1.11
N GLY A 90 -7.97 -7.86 -0.09
CA GLY A 90 -8.43 -7.50 1.24
C GLY A 90 -9.58 -8.39 1.73
N PRO A 91 -10.09 -8.13 2.95
CA PRO A 91 -11.29 -8.79 3.44
C PRO A 91 -12.54 -8.23 2.75
N ASP A 92 -13.65 -8.96 2.81
CA ASP A 92 -14.95 -8.44 2.38
C ASP A 92 -15.47 -7.31 3.28
N GLU A 93 -16.67 -6.78 2.96
CA GLU A 93 -17.29 -5.69 3.71
C GLU A 93 -17.51 -6.03 5.19
N ASP A 94 -17.78 -7.30 5.48
CA ASP A 94 -17.93 -7.85 6.82
C ASP A 94 -16.59 -8.17 7.51
N GLY A 95 -15.45 -7.87 6.87
CA GLY A 95 -14.14 -8.18 7.44
C GLY A 95 -13.80 -9.68 7.39
N LYS A 96 -14.50 -10.46 6.55
CA LYS A 96 -14.25 -11.89 6.36
C LYS A 96 -13.28 -12.13 5.21
N LEU A 97 -12.48 -13.17 5.37
CA LEU A 97 -11.72 -13.81 4.32
C LEU A 97 -12.32 -15.18 4.07
N TRP A 98 -12.87 -15.37 2.88
CA TRP A 98 -13.32 -16.67 2.40
C TRP A 98 -12.16 -17.44 1.79
N TYR A 99 -12.03 -18.71 2.11
CA TYR A 99 -10.96 -19.54 1.56
C TYR A 99 -11.36 -21.00 1.44
N ARG A 100 -10.65 -21.70 0.56
CA ARG A 100 -10.67 -23.17 0.51
C ARG A 100 -9.49 -23.70 1.32
N PRO A 101 -9.67 -24.68 2.22
CA PRO A 101 -8.56 -25.23 3.01
C PRO A 101 -7.37 -25.68 2.15
N TYR A 102 -7.64 -26.27 0.98
CA TYR A 102 -6.61 -26.66 0.01
C TYR A 102 -5.73 -25.48 -0.42
N ARG A 103 -6.33 -24.31 -0.70
CA ARG A 103 -5.60 -23.10 -1.10
C ARG A 103 -4.76 -22.55 0.04
N LEU A 104 -5.29 -22.55 1.26
CA LEU A 104 -4.54 -22.11 2.43
C LEU A 104 -3.31 -23.00 2.69
N LEU A 105 -3.44 -24.33 2.55
CA LEU A 105 -2.28 -25.22 2.63
C LEU A 105 -1.22 -24.93 1.55
N GLN A 106 -1.64 -24.58 0.33
CA GLN A 106 -0.71 -24.16 -0.73
C GLN A 106 0.04 -22.89 -0.35
N GLU A 107 -0.66 -21.88 0.19
CA GLU A 107 -0.01 -20.65 0.67
C GLU A 107 0.93 -20.89 1.87
N MET A 108 0.66 -21.91 2.68
CA MET A 108 1.59 -22.33 3.73
C MET A 108 2.81 -23.09 3.17
N GLY A 109 2.87 -23.35 1.86
CA GLY A 109 3.91 -24.17 1.22
C GLY A 109 3.80 -25.65 1.58
N ARG A 110 2.61 -26.13 1.98
CA ARG A 110 2.40 -27.51 2.44
C ARG A 110 1.65 -28.33 1.40
N LYS A 111 2.06 -29.59 1.25
CA LYS A 111 1.36 -30.54 0.38
C LYS A 111 0.07 -30.98 1.07
N PRO A 112 -1.09 -30.91 0.41
CA PRO A 112 -2.36 -31.35 0.98
C PRO A 112 -2.35 -32.85 1.31
N GLY A 113 -2.96 -33.19 2.44
CA GLY A 113 -3.10 -34.54 2.96
C GLY A 113 -4.03 -34.54 4.17
N GLY A 114 -4.64 -35.70 4.50
CA GLY A 114 -5.65 -35.78 5.57
C GLY A 114 -5.17 -35.17 6.89
N ARG A 115 -3.97 -35.55 7.33
CA ARG A 115 -3.35 -34.99 8.54
C ARG A 115 -3.08 -33.49 8.46
N GLN A 116 -2.68 -32.98 7.29
CA GLN A 116 -2.43 -31.55 7.11
C GLN A 116 -3.73 -30.73 7.19
N TYR A 117 -4.86 -31.29 6.77
CA TYR A 117 -6.16 -30.65 6.96
C TYR A 117 -6.58 -30.65 8.41
N GLU A 118 -6.39 -31.76 9.14
CA GLU A 118 -6.63 -31.83 10.58
C GLU A 118 -5.76 -30.80 11.35
N ASP A 119 -4.47 -30.74 11.05
CA ASP A 119 -3.53 -29.78 11.65
C ASP A 119 -3.95 -28.33 11.33
N LEU A 120 -4.46 -28.06 10.11
CA LEU A 120 -4.98 -26.76 9.71
C LEU A 120 -6.25 -26.38 10.47
N THR A 121 -7.23 -27.28 10.56
CA THR A 121 -8.46 -27.07 11.32
C THR A 121 -8.13 -26.72 12.78
N GLU A 122 -7.33 -27.56 13.46
CA GLU A 122 -6.94 -27.30 14.85
C GLU A 122 -6.16 -25.97 14.98
N SER A 123 -5.43 -25.57 13.95
CA SER A 123 -4.70 -24.30 13.92
C SER A 123 -5.64 -23.09 13.86
N MET A 124 -6.62 -23.11 12.97
CA MET A 124 -7.61 -22.03 12.84
C MET A 124 -8.42 -21.88 14.13
N GLU A 125 -8.83 -23.00 14.74
CA GLU A 125 -9.52 -23.05 16.02
C GLU A 125 -8.65 -22.49 17.16
N ARG A 126 -7.37 -22.90 17.23
CA ARG A 126 -6.44 -22.46 18.29
C ARG A 126 -6.14 -20.98 18.21
N ILE A 127 -5.96 -20.44 17.01
CA ILE A 127 -5.75 -19.00 16.81
C ILE A 127 -7.03 -18.23 17.17
N GLY A 128 -8.19 -18.67 16.69
CA GLY A 128 -9.47 -18.01 17.00
C GLY A 128 -9.82 -18.05 18.49
N ALA A 129 -9.43 -19.13 19.19
CA ALA A 129 -9.64 -19.26 20.64
C ALA A 129 -8.57 -18.52 21.49
N THR A 130 -7.59 -17.85 20.88
CA THR A 130 -6.59 -17.08 21.61
C THR A 130 -7.13 -15.70 21.97
N HIS A 131 -7.08 -15.36 23.26
CA HIS A 131 -7.56 -14.07 23.76
C HIS A 131 -6.40 -13.14 24.08
N PHE A 132 -6.47 -11.91 23.56
CA PHE A 132 -5.52 -10.86 23.82
C PHE A 132 -6.06 -9.88 24.85
N ARG A 133 -5.18 -9.38 25.71
CA ARG A 133 -5.43 -8.23 26.57
C ARG A 133 -4.31 -7.23 26.39
N SER A 134 -4.67 -6.01 26.03
CA SER A 134 -3.74 -4.89 25.93
C SER A 134 -4.10 -3.83 26.95
N ARG A 135 -3.09 -3.32 27.65
CA ARG A 135 -3.12 -2.13 28.48
C ARG A 135 -1.94 -1.25 28.06
N ARG A 136 -2.20 -0.29 27.16
CA ARG A 136 -1.26 0.73 26.67
C ARG A 136 -0.07 0.19 25.87
N VAL A 137 -0.23 -0.96 25.23
CA VAL A 137 0.79 -1.55 24.34
C VAL A 137 0.31 -1.50 22.90
N PHE A 138 -0.83 -2.13 22.62
CA PHE A 138 -1.41 -2.21 21.28
C PHE A 138 -1.84 -0.82 20.77
N TYR A 139 -1.31 -0.41 19.62
CA TYR A 139 -1.62 0.85 18.95
C TYR A 139 -2.92 0.74 18.14
N SER A 140 -3.81 1.73 18.27
CA SER A 140 -4.98 1.87 17.41
C SER A 140 -4.80 3.10 16.53
N ALA A 141 -4.70 2.88 15.22
CA ALA A 141 -4.62 3.96 14.23
C ALA A 141 -5.86 4.86 14.27
N LYS A 142 -7.04 4.25 14.46
CA LYS A 142 -8.32 4.96 14.60
C LYS A 142 -8.35 5.95 15.76
N LEU A 143 -7.70 5.59 16.87
CA LEU A 143 -7.60 6.48 18.04
C LEU A 143 -6.35 7.37 18.00
N GLY A 144 -5.44 7.14 17.05
CA GLY A 144 -4.13 7.78 17.00
C GLY A 144 -3.23 7.49 18.21
N ARG A 145 -3.55 6.47 19.03
CA ARG A 145 -2.85 6.20 20.30
C ARG A 145 -2.92 4.73 20.72
N ARG A 146 -2.09 4.37 21.69
CA ARG A 146 -2.15 3.04 22.34
C ARG A 146 -3.43 2.88 23.15
N ILE A 147 -4.09 1.74 22.99
CA ILE A 147 -5.36 1.43 23.65
C ILE A 147 -5.16 1.34 25.16
N SER A 148 -5.95 2.07 25.95
CA SER A 148 -5.76 2.14 27.40
C SER A 148 -6.00 0.81 28.10
N ARG A 149 -7.07 0.10 27.74
CA ARG A 149 -7.39 -1.27 28.17
C ARG A 149 -8.41 -1.88 27.20
N LYS A 150 -8.12 -3.01 26.59
CA LYS A 150 -9.08 -3.77 25.76
C LYS A 150 -8.72 -5.25 25.71
N GLY A 151 -9.74 -6.11 25.69
CA GLY A 151 -9.61 -7.53 25.35
C GLY A 151 -10.20 -7.78 23.96
N PHE A 152 -9.59 -8.68 23.19
CA PHE A 152 -10.00 -8.97 21.80
C PHE A 152 -9.43 -10.32 21.32
N GLY A 153 -9.96 -10.87 20.23
CA GLY A 153 -9.43 -12.07 19.55
C GLY A 153 -8.55 -11.70 18.35
N LEU A 154 -8.06 -12.68 17.59
CA LEU A 154 -7.47 -12.38 16.27
C LEU A 154 -8.56 -12.42 15.18
N TRP A 155 -9.36 -13.49 15.21
CA TRP A 155 -10.46 -13.71 14.30
C TRP A 155 -11.50 -14.65 14.91
N ASP A 156 -12.72 -14.56 14.39
CA ASP A 156 -13.72 -15.63 14.43
C ASP A 156 -13.56 -16.51 13.18
N TYR A 157 -14.12 -17.72 13.21
CA TYR A 157 -14.00 -18.66 12.10
C TYR A 157 -15.27 -19.51 11.93
N ASP A 158 -15.41 -20.04 10.72
CA ASP A 158 -16.36 -21.11 10.38
C ASP A 158 -15.70 -22.01 9.35
N LEU A 159 -15.64 -23.30 9.67
CA LEU A 159 -14.88 -24.28 8.91
C LEU A 159 -15.88 -25.29 8.33
N ALA A 160 -15.97 -25.29 7.00
CA ALA A 160 -16.70 -26.32 6.26
C ALA A 160 -16.30 -27.74 6.71
N GLU A 161 -17.28 -28.59 6.98
CA GLU A 161 -17.06 -29.98 7.35
C GLU A 161 -16.66 -30.80 6.11
N HIS A 162 -15.65 -31.65 6.24
CA HIS A 162 -15.23 -32.54 5.16
C HIS A 162 -16.06 -33.83 5.21
N GLU A 163 -17.33 -33.79 4.80
CA GLU A 163 -18.09 -35.03 4.61
C GLU A 163 -17.56 -35.80 3.39
N GLY A 164 -16.99 -36.97 3.66
CA GLY A 164 -16.23 -37.75 2.69
C GLY A 164 -17.07 -38.32 1.53
N ARG A 165 -16.38 -38.42 0.38
CA ARG A 165 -16.74 -39.23 -0.82
C ARG A 165 -18.14 -38.94 -1.41
N HIS A 166 -18.16 -37.98 -2.34
CA HIS A 166 -19.27 -37.57 -3.22
C HIS A 166 -20.23 -36.51 -2.65
N GLY A 167 -19.82 -35.24 -2.79
CA GLY A 167 -20.66 -34.05 -2.62
C GLY A 167 -19.85 -32.82 -3.01
N SER A 168 -20.50 -31.73 -3.41
CA SER A 168 -19.92 -30.60 -4.17
C SER A 168 -18.66 -29.93 -3.60
N ASN A 169 -17.75 -29.60 -4.50
CA ASN A 169 -16.49 -28.86 -4.35
C ASN A 169 -16.65 -27.36 -3.94
N LEU A 170 -17.61 -27.00 -3.08
CA LEU A 170 -18.08 -25.60 -2.93
C LEU A 170 -18.29 -25.05 -1.51
N GLU A 171 -17.92 -25.75 -0.44
CA GLU A 171 -17.99 -25.14 0.89
C GLU A 171 -16.69 -24.39 1.20
N SER A 172 -16.75 -23.07 1.15
CA SER A 172 -15.67 -22.17 1.55
C SER A 172 -15.72 -21.95 3.07
N SER A 173 -14.62 -22.25 3.75
CA SER A 173 -14.39 -21.80 5.13
C SER A 173 -14.18 -20.28 5.14
N TRP A 174 -14.42 -19.63 6.27
CA TRP A 174 -14.08 -18.23 6.43
C TRP A 174 -13.45 -17.94 7.79
N VAL A 175 -12.64 -16.88 7.84
CA VAL A 175 -12.26 -16.19 9.08
C VAL A 175 -12.72 -14.75 9.03
N ARG A 176 -13.25 -14.23 10.14
CA ARG A 176 -13.56 -12.81 10.30
C ARG A 176 -12.56 -12.20 11.24
N PHE A 177 -11.77 -11.23 10.78
CA PHE A 177 -10.80 -10.57 11.66
C PHE A 177 -11.51 -9.73 12.74
N ASP A 178 -10.90 -9.62 13.92
CA ASP A 178 -11.39 -8.75 14.99
C ASP A 178 -11.37 -7.28 14.55
N ASP A 179 -12.33 -6.48 15.02
CA ASP A 179 -12.45 -5.06 14.67
C ASP A 179 -11.18 -4.26 14.96
N VAL A 180 -10.40 -4.65 15.99
CA VAL A 180 -9.11 -4.00 16.30
C VAL A 180 -8.11 -4.19 15.17
N PHE A 181 -8.08 -5.38 14.57
CA PHE A 181 -7.26 -5.66 13.40
C PHE A 181 -7.78 -4.90 12.18
N LEU A 182 -9.09 -4.98 11.91
CA LEU A 182 -9.72 -4.35 10.75
C LEU A 182 -9.56 -2.82 10.75
N ASP A 183 -9.72 -2.18 11.92
CA ASP A 183 -9.52 -0.74 12.08
C ASP A 183 -8.07 -0.34 11.70
N ASN A 184 -7.06 -1.10 12.14
CA ASN A 184 -5.66 -0.82 11.79
C ASN A 184 -5.34 -1.15 10.33
N TYR A 185 -5.91 -2.24 9.81
CA TYR A 185 -5.74 -2.67 8.42
C TYR A 185 -6.26 -1.61 7.45
N ARG A 186 -7.51 -1.15 7.65
CA ARG A 186 -8.17 -0.13 6.81
C ARG A 186 -7.46 1.23 6.87
N LEU A 187 -6.83 1.55 8.00
CA LEU A 187 -6.08 2.80 8.20
C LEU A 187 -4.59 2.67 7.82
N GLY A 188 -4.18 1.56 7.20
CA GLY A 188 -2.82 1.39 6.69
C GLY A 188 -1.74 1.27 7.77
N TYR A 189 -2.09 0.90 9.00
CA TYR A 189 -1.10 0.62 10.06
C TYR A 189 -0.49 -0.78 9.86
N LEU A 190 0.17 -0.94 8.72
CA LEU A 190 0.64 -2.19 8.16
C LEU A 190 2.16 -2.13 7.94
N ASP A 191 2.79 -3.30 7.95
CA ASP A 191 4.17 -3.50 7.49
C ASP A 191 4.20 -4.56 6.39
N ARG A 192 5.16 -4.48 5.47
CA ARG A 192 5.27 -5.42 4.35
C ARG A 192 6.30 -6.49 4.70
N LEU A 193 5.87 -7.75 4.67
CA LEU A 193 6.73 -8.90 4.93
C LEU A 193 7.02 -9.64 3.62
N ASP A 194 8.29 -9.92 3.35
CA ASP A 194 8.69 -10.83 2.27
C ASP A 194 8.37 -12.28 2.66
N VAL A 195 7.25 -12.80 2.14
CA VAL A 195 6.75 -14.13 2.47
C VAL A 195 7.57 -15.23 1.81
N ALA A 196 8.18 -15.00 0.65
CA ALA A 196 9.09 -15.96 0.04
C ALA A 196 10.34 -16.15 0.91
N PHE A 197 10.93 -15.05 1.39
CA PHE A 197 12.03 -15.11 2.35
C PHE A 197 11.61 -15.81 3.64
N TYR A 198 10.45 -15.45 4.21
CA TYR A 198 9.89 -16.10 5.39
C TYR A 198 9.77 -17.62 5.22
N ARG A 199 9.19 -18.09 4.10
CA ARG A 199 9.00 -19.52 3.78
C ARG A 199 10.34 -20.23 3.60
N SER A 200 11.38 -19.52 3.19
CA SER A 200 12.73 -20.07 3.05
C SER A 200 13.38 -20.42 4.41
N LEU A 201 12.94 -19.82 5.51
CA LEU A 201 13.47 -20.04 6.86
C LEU A 201 12.99 -21.38 7.42
N ARG A 202 13.91 -22.17 7.98
CA ARG A 202 13.63 -23.50 8.53
C ARG A 202 13.27 -23.45 10.01
N ARG A 203 13.90 -22.57 10.79
CA ARG A 203 13.66 -22.53 12.24
C ARG A 203 12.48 -21.62 12.59
N PRO A 204 11.56 -22.06 13.47
CA PRO A 204 10.50 -21.20 13.98
C PRO A 204 11.02 -19.94 14.68
N THR A 205 12.14 -20.04 15.40
CA THR A 205 12.80 -18.88 16.02
C THR A 205 13.34 -17.88 15.01
N SER A 206 13.88 -18.34 13.87
CA SER A 206 14.31 -17.46 12.76
C SER A 206 13.11 -16.75 12.15
N LYS A 207 12.02 -17.47 11.90
CA LYS A 207 10.75 -16.93 11.39
C LYS A 207 10.19 -15.83 12.32
N ARG A 208 10.18 -16.07 13.63
CA ARG A 208 9.74 -15.09 14.63
C ARG A 208 10.66 -13.87 14.69
N LEU A 209 11.99 -14.08 14.69
CA LEU A 209 12.97 -12.99 14.68
C LEU A 209 12.86 -12.15 13.41
N PHE A 210 12.72 -12.78 12.25
CA PHE A 210 12.56 -12.07 10.98
C PHE A 210 11.36 -11.11 11.02
N ARG A 211 10.18 -11.60 11.45
CA ARG A 211 8.97 -10.77 11.62
C ARG A 211 9.18 -9.63 12.62
N LEU A 212 9.76 -9.92 13.78
CA LEU A 212 10.04 -8.91 14.81
C LEU A 212 11.02 -7.83 14.32
N LEU A 213 12.10 -8.23 13.66
CA LEU A 213 13.09 -7.29 13.14
C LEU A 213 12.58 -6.54 11.91
N ASN A 214 11.63 -7.14 11.18
CA ASN A 214 10.85 -6.44 10.18
C ASN A 214 10.04 -5.29 10.82
N VAL A 215 9.54 -5.53 12.03
CA VAL A 215 9.01 -4.57 13.01
C VAL A 215 9.95 -3.39 13.32
N MET A 216 11.01 -3.77 14.01
CA MET A 216 11.65 -2.94 15.04
C MET A 216 12.93 -2.24 14.58
N CYS A 217 13.58 -2.74 13.53
CA CYS A 217 14.71 -2.05 12.95
C CYS A 217 14.22 -0.75 12.32
N GLY A 218 14.73 0.40 12.79
CA GLY A 218 14.37 1.70 12.23
C GLY A 218 14.93 1.88 10.81
N GLU A 219 14.79 3.10 10.26
CA GLU A 219 15.29 3.45 8.93
C GLU A 219 16.81 3.22 8.77
N GLY A 220 17.57 3.29 9.86
CA GLY A 220 19.00 2.98 9.89
C GLY A 220 19.33 1.49 9.80
N GLY A 221 18.32 0.60 9.78
CA GLY A 221 18.51 -0.85 9.73
C GLY A 221 19.04 -1.44 11.03
N GLU A 222 19.05 -0.68 12.13
CA GLU A 222 19.55 -1.14 13.42
C GLU A 222 18.47 -1.14 14.50
N TRP A 223 18.60 -2.09 15.43
CA TRP A 223 17.75 -2.13 16.63
C TRP A 223 18.54 -2.63 17.84
N ASN A 224 18.47 -1.89 18.93
CA ASN A 224 19.09 -2.22 20.20
C ASN A 224 18.01 -2.55 21.23
N VAL A 225 18.11 -3.72 21.86
CA VAL A 225 17.12 -4.20 22.82
C VAL A 225 17.78 -4.95 23.97
N ASN A 226 17.21 -4.85 25.16
CA ASN A 226 17.61 -5.69 26.28
C ASN A 226 17.35 -7.17 25.99
N ALA A 227 18.30 -8.05 26.34
CA ALA A 227 18.21 -9.48 26.06
C ALA A 227 16.97 -10.16 26.69
N PHE A 228 16.50 -9.69 27.85
CA PHE A 228 15.30 -10.22 28.51
C PHE A 228 14.02 -9.72 27.86
N ALA A 229 13.99 -8.45 27.43
CA ALA A 229 12.88 -7.94 26.61
C ALA A 229 12.78 -8.69 25.28
N LEU A 230 13.93 -8.96 24.63
CA LEU A 230 13.99 -9.78 23.42
C LEU A 230 13.47 -11.20 23.64
N ARG A 231 13.79 -11.84 24.78
CA ARG A 231 13.27 -13.17 25.17
C ARG A 231 11.75 -13.17 25.37
N ASP A 232 11.16 -12.04 25.73
CA ASP A 232 9.71 -11.94 25.89
C ASP A 232 9.02 -11.65 24.54
N LEU A 233 9.65 -10.83 23.68
CA LEU A 233 9.18 -10.55 22.31
C LEU A 233 9.33 -11.75 21.36
N VAL A 234 10.44 -12.48 21.44
CA VAL A 234 10.62 -13.79 20.81
C VAL A 234 10.36 -14.80 21.91
N PRO A 235 9.14 -15.33 22.08
CA PRO A 235 8.74 -15.96 23.34
C PRO A 235 9.49 -17.27 23.55
N LEU A 236 10.70 -17.16 24.10
CA LEU A 236 11.55 -18.25 24.53
C LEU A 236 11.10 -18.68 25.93
N VAL A 237 11.60 -19.82 26.38
CA VAL A 237 11.53 -20.21 27.79
C VAL A 237 12.15 -19.10 28.64
N ARG A 238 11.56 -18.81 29.82
CA ARG A 238 11.99 -17.73 30.72
C ARG A 238 13.33 -18.02 31.39
N TYR A 239 14.42 -17.96 30.63
CA TYR A 239 15.79 -18.03 31.15
C TYR A 239 16.11 -16.78 31.98
N SER A 240 16.78 -16.98 33.12
CA SER A 240 17.27 -15.92 34.00
C SER A 240 18.65 -15.41 33.58
N GLU A 241 19.36 -16.14 32.72
CA GLU A 241 20.72 -15.81 32.29
C GLU A 241 20.80 -15.39 30.83
N ALA A 242 21.40 -14.22 30.57
CA ALA A 242 21.55 -13.68 29.22
C ALA A 242 22.36 -14.59 28.27
N TRP A 243 23.34 -15.35 28.79
CA TRP A 243 24.12 -16.29 27.98
C TRP A 243 23.26 -17.44 27.42
N ARG A 244 22.23 -17.89 28.15
CA ARG A 244 21.29 -18.90 27.65
C ARG A 244 20.42 -18.35 26.54
N ILE A 245 19.98 -17.09 26.67
CA ILE A 245 19.22 -16.39 25.62
C ILE A 245 20.08 -16.33 24.34
N LYS A 246 21.35 -15.92 24.46
CA LYS A 246 22.31 -15.92 23.35
C LYS A 246 22.50 -17.32 22.75
N GLU A 247 22.68 -18.34 23.58
CA GLU A 247 22.82 -19.73 23.12
C GLU A 247 21.59 -20.21 22.32
N LYS A 248 20.38 -19.94 22.80
CA LYS A 248 19.14 -20.39 22.14
C LYS A 248 18.84 -19.63 20.85
N LEU A 249 19.25 -18.37 20.74
CA LEU A 249 19.07 -17.59 19.52
C LEU A 249 20.17 -17.81 18.48
N LYS A 250 21.33 -18.37 18.88
CA LYS A 250 22.49 -18.58 18.01
C LYS A 250 22.13 -19.21 16.66
N GLY A 251 21.41 -20.34 16.68
CA GLY A 251 21.05 -21.04 15.44
C GLY A 251 20.10 -20.25 14.53
N ALA A 252 19.31 -19.33 15.09
CA ALA A 252 18.46 -18.44 14.30
C ALA A 252 19.24 -17.24 13.74
N HIS A 253 20.18 -16.70 14.52
CA HIS A 253 21.09 -15.65 14.06
C HIS A 253 21.97 -16.15 12.91
N GLU A 254 22.50 -17.37 13.02
CA GLU A 254 23.31 -17.99 11.96
C GLU A 254 22.50 -18.16 10.67
N GLU A 255 21.28 -18.69 10.75
CA GLU A 255 20.41 -18.86 9.57
C GLU A 255 20.05 -17.53 8.91
N LEU A 256 19.71 -16.50 9.71
CA LEU A 256 19.37 -15.17 9.19
C LEU A 256 20.58 -14.43 8.60
N LYS A 257 21.79 -14.66 9.12
CA LYS A 257 23.04 -14.17 8.52
C LYS A 257 23.36 -14.91 7.21
N GLU A 258 23.28 -16.24 7.22
CA GLU A 258 23.54 -17.09 6.05
C GLU A 258 22.64 -16.73 4.86
N LYS A 259 21.36 -16.46 5.13
CA LYS A 259 20.37 -16.04 4.11
C LYS A 259 20.42 -14.55 3.77
N GLY A 260 21.37 -13.80 4.35
CA GLY A 260 21.60 -12.39 4.01
C GLY A 260 20.54 -11.42 4.51
N PHE A 261 19.78 -11.75 5.57
CA PHE A 261 18.87 -10.81 6.24
C PHE A 261 19.59 -9.97 7.30
N LEU A 262 20.46 -10.60 8.09
CA LEU A 262 21.26 -9.92 9.10
C LEU A 262 22.67 -9.66 8.59
N LEU A 263 23.14 -8.43 8.74
CA LEU A 263 24.54 -8.07 8.59
C LEU A 263 25.31 -8.50 9.84
N ASP A 264 24.85 -8.07 11.01
CA ASP A 264 25.48 -8.44 12.28
C ASP A 264 24.49 -8.56 13.45
N VAL A 265 24.94 -9.27 14.49
CA VAL A 265 24.30 -9.37 15.79
C VAL A 265 25.37 -9.31 16.85
N SER A 266 25.36 -8.26 17.67
CA SER A 266 26.32 -8.08 18.76
C SER A 266 25.61 -8.10 20.12
N PHE A 267 26.23 -8.77 21.08
CA PHE A 267 25.77 -8.79 22.48
C PHE A 267 26.72 -7.94 23.31
N CYS A 268 26.21 -6.92 23.96
CA CYS A 268 26.98 -5.97 24.76
C CYS A 268 26.44 -5.89 26.20
N GLY A 269 27.28 -5.53 27.16
CA GLY A 269 26.89 -5.46 28.57
C GLY A 269 27.06 -6.78 29.33
N ARG A 270 26.57 -6.83 30.57
CA ARG A 270 26.71 -7.97 31.49
C ARG A 270 25.43 -8.19 32.32
N GLY A 271 25.14 -9.46 32.62
CA GLY A 271 24.02 -9.83 33.49
C GLY A 271 22.67 -9.36 32.95
N THR A 272 21.87 -8.71 33.79
CA THR A 272 20.55 -8.16 33.44
C THR A 272 20.61 -6.95 32.49
N LEU A 273 21.76 -6.28 32.42
CA LEU A 273 22.01 -5.14 31.53
C LEU A 273 22.58 -5.57 30.16
N THR A 274 22.47 -6.85 29.82
CA THR A 274 22.91 -7.35 28.51
C THR A 274 21.94 -6.88 27.43
N ASN A 275 22.44 -6.18 26.44
CA ASN A 275 21.70 -5.74 25.26
C ASN A 275 22.16 -6.51 24.02
N VAL A 276 21.28 -6.61 23.04
CA VAL A 276 21.50 -7.19 21.72
C VAL A 276 21.28 -6.10 20.69
N VAL A 277 22.27 -5.88 19.84
CA VAL A 277 22.18 -4.96 18.70
C VAL A 277 22.11 -5.79 17.42
N TYR A 278 21.03 -5.61 16.68
CA TYR A 278 20.83 -6.17 15.36
C TYR A 278 21.12 -5.11 14.31
N SER A 279 21.85 -5.50 13.26
CA SER A 279 22.02 -4.69 12.06
C SER A 279 21.54 -5.50 10.85
N LEU A 280 20.57 -4.97 10.11
CA LEU A 280 20.04 -5.58 8.90
C LEU A 280 21.04 -5.47 7.74
N ALA A 281 21.01 -6.46 6.86
CA ALA A 281 21.74 -6.38 5.61
C ALA A 281 21.15 -5.26 4.72
N PRO A 282 21.98 -4.52 3.96
CA PRO A 282 21.50 -3.35 3.21
C PRO A 282 20.36 -3.64 2.25
N ASN A 283 20.35 -4.81 1.62
CA ASN A 283 19.28 -5.30 0.73
C ASN A 283 17.92 -5.49 1.42
N PHE A 284 17.88 -5.66 2.74
CA PHE A 284 16.62 -5.76 3.51
C PHE A 284 16.23 -4.45 4.18
N GLY A 285 17.18 -3.63 4.63
CA GLY A 285 16.91 -2.28 5.13
C GLY A 285 16.36 -1.34 4.05
N ARG A 286 16.69 -1.57 2.78
CA ARG A 286 16.32 -0.73 1.63
C ARG A 286 14.89 -0.94 1.09
N ARG A 287 14.28 -2.10 1.34
CA ARG A 287 12.92 -2.42 0.86
C ARG A 287 11.84 -1.53 1.50
N ARG A 288 12.07 -1.04 2.73
CA ARG A 288 11.16 -0.11 3.42
C ARG A 288 11.30 1.35 2.99
N VAL A 289 12.42 1.70 2.36
CA VAL A 289 12.67 3.07 1.88
C VAL A 289 11.79 3.38 0.67
N VAL A 290 11.48 2.39 -0.17
CA VAL A 290 10.64 2.55 -1.36
C VAL A 290 9.18 2.83 -0.98
N ASP A 291 8.63 2.11 0.01
CA ASP A 291 7.25 2.31 0.46
C ASP A 291 7.01 3.69 1.11
N GLY A 292 8.00 4.21 1.85
CA GLY A 292 7.97 5.57 2.40
C GLY A 292 8.18 6.68 1.36
N ILE A 293 8.78 6.36 0.21
CA ILE A 293 8.98 7.27 -0.93
C ILE A 293 7.73 7.34 -1.81
N LEU A 294 7.05 6.21 -2.01
CA LEU A 294 5.86 6.12 -2.84
C LEU A 294 4.65 6.90 -2.27
N ALA A 295 4.68 7.23 -0.97
CA ALA A 295 3.66 8.03 -0.30
C ALA A 295 3.83 9.56 -0.49
N ASN A 296 5.01 10.03 -0.93
CA ASN A 296 5.26 11.44 -1.21
C ASN A 296 5.37 11.67 -2.73
N PRO A 297 4.48 12.47 -3.35
CA PRO A 297 4.47 12.71 -4.79
C PRO A 297 5.83 13.19 -5.36
N GLU A 298 6.55 14.04 -4.61
CA GLU A 298 7.85 14.58 -5.05
C GLU A 298 8.97 13.53 -4.99
N GLU A 299 8.97 12.70 -3.95
CA GLU A 299 9.94 11.61 -3.81
C GLU A 299 9.65 10.50 -4.83
N ARG A 300 8.38 10.22 -5.12
CA ARG A 300 7.95 9.29 -6.18
C ARG A 300 8.39 9.78 -7.55
N PHE A 301 8.19 11.06 -7.87
CA PHE A 301 8.65 11.66 -9.12
C PHE A 301 10.18 11.55 -9.27
N ALA A 302 10.93 11.90 -8.21
CA ALA A 302 12.38 11.78 -8.21
C ALA A 302 12.86 10.32 -8.41
N LEU A 303 12.13 9.35 -7.83
CA LEU A 303 12.43 7.93 -7.94
C LEU A 303 12.28 7.44 -9.38
N GLU A 304 11.14 7.71 -10.01
CA GLU A 304 10.82 7.35 -11.40
C GLU A 304 11.81 8.02 -12.38
N LEU A 305 12.12 9.30 -12.15
CA LEU A 305 13.05 10.05 -12.98
C LEU A 305 14.46 9.44 -12.94
N LEU A 306 14.97 9.06 -11.76
CA LEU A 306 16.28 8.40 -11.66
C LEU A 306 16.26 6.98 -12.27
N ALA A 307 15.15 6.26 -12.13
CA ALA A 307 14.99 4.94 -12.73
C ALA A 307 15.02 4.98 -14.27
N SER A 308 14.49 6.04 -14.89
CA SER A 308 14.55 6.25 -16.35
C SER A 308 15.99 6.24 -16.88
N TYR A 309 16.97 6.68 -16.06
CA TYR A 309 18.38 6.65 -16.38
C TYR A 309 19.06 5.30 -16.12
N LYS A 310 18.31 4.23 -15.84
CA LYS A 310 18.80 2.89 -15.45
C LYS A 310 19.49 2.84 -14.08
N MET A 311 19.21 3.80 -13.19
CA MET A 311 19.55 3.65 -11.78
C MET A 311 18.58 2.65 -11.13
N SER A 312 19.06 1.72 -10.29
CA SER A 312 18.14 0.83 -9.58
C SER A 312 17.27 1.63 -8.62
N HIS A 313 16.03 1.20 -8.42
CA HIS A 313 15.08 1.84 -7.50
C HIS A 313 15.64 1.92 -6.08
N GLU A 314 16.42 0.94 -5.63
CA GLU A 314 17.11 0.98 -4.35
C GLU A 314 18.17 2.09 -4.26
N ASP A 315 18.99 2.25 -5.31
CA ASP A 315 20.04 3.27 -5.35
C ASP A 315 19.48 4.69 -5.47
N ALA A 316 18.36 4.83 -6.17
CA ALA A 316 17.62 6.07 -6.31
C ALA A 316 16.93 6.45 -4.98
N ALA A 317 16.22 5.49 -4.36
CA ALA A 317 15.56 5.67 -3.07
C ALA A 317 16.53 6.11 -1.97
N LEU A 318 17.69 5.46 -1.88
CA LEU A 318 18.73 5.80 -0.90
C LEU A 318 19.22 7.25 -1.06
N ARG A 319 19.36 7.72 -2.31
CA ARG A 319 19.82 9.07 -2.61
C ARG A 319 18.75 10.11 -2.34
N ILE A 320 17.50 9.83 -2.69
CA ILE A 320 16.36 10.72 -2.41
C ILE A 320 16.21 10.94 -0.91
N LYS A 321 16.27 9.88 -0.09
CA LYS A 321 16.22 10.05 1.37
C LYS A 321 17.44 10.77 1.94
N ARG A 322 18.64 10.48 1.43
CA ARG A 322 19.87 11.06 1.98
C ARG A 322 20.07 12.53 1.61
N PHE A 323 19.62 12.92 0.42
CA PHE A 323 19.98 14.20 -0.20
C PHE A 323 18.78 15.06 -0.59
N GLY A 324 17.56 14.53 -0.45
CA GLY A 324 16.30 15.17 -0.85
C GLY A 324 15.92 14.92 -2.31
N PRO A 325 14.62 14.91 -2.65
CA PRO A 325 14.14 14.75 -4.02
C PRO A 325 14.61 15.89 -4.94
N GLU A 326 14.62 17.15 -4.46
CA GLU A 326 15.04 18.32 -5.23
C GLU A 326 16.46 18.18 -5.80
N ARG A 327 17.41 17.71 -4.97
CA ARG A 327 18.79 17.50 -5.39
C ARG A 327 18.87 16.40 -6.44
N CYS A 328 18.13 15.31 -6.25
CA CYS A 328 18.12 14.19 -7.19
C CYS A 328 17.56 14.60 -8.55
N VAL A 329 16.43 15.33 -8.56
CA VAL A 329 15.79 15.87 -9.78
C VAL A 329 16.73 16.84 -10.49
N PHE A 330 17.34 17.79 -9.77
CA PHE A 330 18.28 18.75 -10.36
C PHE A 330 19.42 18.07 -11.14
N TYR A 331 20.07 17.04 -10.58
CA TYR A 331 21.12 16.33 -11.30
C TYR A 331 20.56 15.52 -12.49
N ALA A 332 19.34 14.99 -12.39
CA ALA A 332 18.68 14.26 -13.46
C ALA A 332 18.23 15.15 -14.63
N GLU A 333 17.98 16.45 -14.39
CA GLU A 333 17.74 17.45 -15.44
C GLU A 333 19.06 17.93 -16.05
N GLU A 334 20.05 18.25 -15.21
CA GLU A 334 21.33 18.81 -15.64
C GLU A 334 22.16 17.86 -16.50
N ILE A 335 22.00 16.54 -16.33
CA ILE A 335 22.71 15.55 -17.13
C ILE A 335 22.44 15.70 -18.64
N VAL A 336 21.25 16.17 -19.03
CA VAL A 336 20.86 16.42 -20.43
C VAL A 336 21.72 17.54 -21.04
N HIS A 337 22.20 18.47 -20.22
CA HIS A 337 23.02 19.59 -20.64
C HIS A 337 24.54 19.28 -20.63
N GLN A 338 24.94 18.10 -20.13
CA GLN A 338 26.35 17.73 -20.05
C GLN A 338 26.87 17.09 -21.34
N LYS A 339 28.01 17.57 -21.83
CA LYS A 339 28.69 16.99 -23.00
C LYS A 339 29.60 15.83 -22.57
N LYS A 340 29.59 14.74 -23.34
CA LYS A 340 30.49 13.56 -23.20
C LYS A 340 30.26 12.67 -21.96
N VAL A 341 29.03 12.57 -21.45
CA VAL A 341 28.69 11.59 -20.39
C VAL A 341 28.60 10.18 -21.00
N ARG A 342 29.58 9.31 -20.70
CA ARG A 342 29.60 7.91 -21.20
C ARG A 342 28.74 6.96 -20.38
N ASN A 343 28.56 7.24 -19.08
CA ASN A 343 27.75 6.43 -18.18
C ASN A 343 26.86 7.36 -17.33
N PRO A 344 25.59 7.54 -17.73
CA PRO A 344 24.66 8.43 -17.04
C PRO A 344 24.45 8.08 -15.57
N VAL A 345 24.29 6.80 -15.24
CA VAL A 345 24.08 6.34 -13.85
C VAL A 345 25.29 6.66 -12.98
N ALA A 346 26.51 6.38 -13.44
CA ALA A 346 27.71 6.66 -12.67
C ALA A 346 27.91 8.16 -12.45
N TRP A 347 27.58 8.98 -13.45
CA TRP A 347 27.62 10.43 -13.34
C TRP A 347 26.60 10.96 -12.34
N LEU A 348 25.34 10.49 -12.40
CA LEU A 348 24.29 10.85 -11.46
C LEU A 348 24.66 10.45 -10.03
N LYS A 349 25.15 9.22 -9.82
CA LYS A 349 25.61 8.77 -8.51
C LYS A 349 26.69 9.70 -7.96
N SER A 350 27.71 10.00 -8.77
CA SER A 350 28.82 10.87 -8.34
C SER A 350 28.37 12.32 -8.08
N GLY A 351 27.47 12.85 -8.91
CA GLY A 351 26.95 14.23 -8.77
C GLY A 351 26.07 14.38 -7.55
N ILE A 352 25.13 13.48 -7.38
CA ILE A 352 24.24 13.47 -6.23
C ILE A 352 25.02 13.21 -4.94
N ASP A 353 26.06 12.35 -4.93
CA ASP A 353 26.80 12.04 -3.70
C ASP A 353 27.76 13.18 -3.29
N ASN A 354 28.43 13.83 -4.26
CA ASN A 354 29.50 14.81 -3.99
C ASN A 354 29.10 16.28 -4.14
N ASP A 355 27.89 16.55 -4.62
CA ASP A 355 27.35 17.89 -4.91
C ASP A 355 28.22 18.80 -5.80
N PHE A 356 28.86 18.25 -6.83
CA PHE A 356 29.83 19.02 -7.60
C PHE A 356 29.22 20.15 -8.46
N LEU A 357 27.89 20.27 -8.57
CA LEU A 357 27.16 21.38 -9.19
C LEU A 357 26.44 22.30 -8.17
N LYS A 358 26.86 22.26 -6.89
CA LYS A 358 26.25 23.07 -5.81
C LYS A 358 26.06 24.55 -6.16
N ASP A 359 27.03 25.16 -6.84
CA ASP A 359 27.02 26.60 -7.14
C ASP A 359 25.96 26.95 -8.19
N LEU A 360 25.68 26.02 -9.11
CA LEU A 360 24.63 26.14 -10.12
C LEU A 360 23.24 25.95 -9.48
N ARG A 361 23.07 24.96 -8.59
CA ARG A 361 21.81 24.70 -7.88
C ARG A 361 21.37 25.89 -7.02
N VAL A 362 22.31 26.51 -6.30
CA VAL A 362 22.05 27.71 -5.48
C VAL A 362 21.65 28.91 -6.34
N SER A 363 22.19 29.04 -7.56
CA SER A 363 21.84 30.11 -8.49
C SER A 363 20.42 29.96 -9.04
N VAL A 364 20.00 28.73 -9.36
CA VAL A 364 18.62 28.43 -9.79
C VAL A 364 17.63 28.75 -8.68
N HIS A 365 17.88 28.31 -7.45
CA HIS A 365 17.04 28.62 -6.29
C HIS A 365 16.92 30.12 -5.99
N LYS A 366 17.97 30.93 -6.21
CA LYS A 366 17.90 32.39 -6.04
C LYS A 366 17.03 33.08 -7.09
N LYS A 367 16.90 32.53 -8.30
CA LYS A 367 16.01 33.09 -9.34
C LYS A 367 14.53 32.86 -9.02
N THR A 368 14.17 31.76 -8.38
CA THR A 368 12.79 31.40 -8.06
C THR A 368 12.19 32.24 -6.92
N TYR A 369 13.03 32.88 -6.08
CA TYR A 369 12.59 33.71 -4.93
C TYR A 369 12.77 35.22 -5.11
N ALA A 370 13.09 35.71 -6.31
CA ALA A 370 13.10 37.15 -6.58
C ALA A 370 11.66 37.68 -6.69
N ARG A 371 11.09 38.13 -5.56
CA ARG A 371 9.88 38.97 -5.55
C ARG A 371 10.16 40.26 -6.32
N PRO A 372 9.26 40.74 -7.20
CA PRO A 372 9.40 42.08 -7.76
C PRO A 372 9.13 43.11 -6.65
N ASP A 373 10.13 43.92 -6.35
CA ASP A 373 9.98 45.10 -5.50
C ASP A 373 8.93 46.04 -6.10
N LYS A 374 7.95 46.40 -5.27
CA LYS A 374 7.01 47.49 -5.54
C LYS A 374 7.73 48.79 -5.22
N ASP A 375 7.93 49.64 -6.23
CA ASP A 375 7.55 51.05 -6.16
C ASP A 375 7.49 51.65 -7.59
N PRO A 376 6.58 52.62 -7.84
CA PRO A 376 6.18 53.02 -9.19
C PRO A 376 6.97 54.24 -9.69
N PRO A 377 7.12 54.42 -11.01
CA PRO A 377 7.21 55.75 -11.60
C PRO A 377 5.90 56.12 -12.31
N ALA A 378 5.55 57.38 -12.15
CA ALA A 378 4.36 58.04 -12.65
C ALA A 378 4.35 58.22 -14.19
N GLY A 379 3.12 58.20 -14.73
CA GLY A 379 2.57 58.89 -15.91
C GLY A 379 3.41 59.08 -17.18
N ASP A 380 2.88 58.67 -18.34
CA ASP A 380 2.16 59.60 -19.22
C ASP A 380 1.33 58.85 -20.31
N GLU A 381 0.43 59.61 -20.91
CA GLU A 381 -0.78 59.28 -21.67
C GLU A 381 -0.63 58.54 -23.03
N GLY A 382 -1.71 57.81 -23.37
CA GLY A 382 -2.33 57.93 -24.70
C GLY A 382 -1.92 56.90 -25.78
N SER A 383 -2.80 55.93 -26.05
CA SER A 383 -3.53 55.85 -27.33
C SER A 383 -4.29 54.53 -27.47
N THR A 384 -5.57 54.72 -27.75
CA THR A 384 -6.60 53.82 -28.25
C THR A 384 -6.13 52.72 -29.22
N THR A 385 -6.67 51.51 -29.05
CA THR A 385 -7.56 50.86 -30.04
C THR A 385 -8.10 49.51 -29.50
N ARG A 386 -9.43 49.35 -29.53
CA ARG A 386 -10.14 48.06 -29.57
C ARG A 386 -10.63 47.91 -31.01
N PRO A 387 -10.73 46.70 -31.57
CA PRO A 387 -12.04 46.04 -31.53
C PRO A 387 -11.91 44.49 -31.47
N THR A 388 -12.71 43.83 -30.62
CA THR A 388 -13.96 43.09 -30.91
C THR A 388 -13.75 41.58 -31.00
N ARG A 389 -14.68 40.90 -30.32
CA ARG A 389 -14.84 39.48 -30.07
C ARG A 389 -16.06 39.07 -30.89
N ASP A 390 -15.93 38.06 -31.75
CA ASP A 390 -16.96 37.22 -32.37
C ASP A 390 -16.17 36.04 -32.97
N GLY A 391 -16.40 34.76 -32.72
CA GLY A 391 -17.66 34.05 -32.47
C GLY A 391 -17.93 33.15 -33.68
N GLU A 392 -17.89 31.83 -33.46
CA GLU A 392 -18.47 30.73 -34.27
C GLU A 392 -17.61 29.96 -35.31
N PRO A 393 -17.96 28.68 -35.63
CA PRO A 393 -17.23 27.50 -35.13
C PRO A 393 -16.57 26.66 -36.24
N LEU A 394 -15.44 26.01 -35.95
CA LEU A 394 -14.79 25.10 -36.90
C LEU A 394 -15.36 23.68 -36.75
N THR A 395 -16.18 23.33 -37.74
CA THR A 395 -16.60 21.97 -38.08
C THR A 395 -15.39 21.07 -38.38
N LEU A 396 -15.27 19.92 -37.73
CA LEU A 396 -14.32 18.86 -38.09
C LEU A 396 -15.07 17.65 -38.66
N GLY A 397 -14.81 17.37 -39.94
CA GLY A 397 -15.10 16.09 -40.58
C GLY A 397 -14.12 14.99 -40.13
N PRO A 398 -14.40 13.73 -40.50
CA PRO A 398 -13.88 12.55 -39.81
C PRO A 398 -12.47 12.16 -40.27
N ASP A 399 -11.88 11.27 -39.47
CA ASP A 399 -10.68 10.46 -39.70
C ASP A 399 -9.33 11.05 -39.28
N VAL A 400 -8.96 10.83 -38.01
CA VAL A 400 -7.61 10.36 -37.65
C VAL A 400 -7.70 9.39 -36.47
N ALA A 401 -7.19 8.17 -36.67
CA ALA A 401 -6.93 7.22 -35.59
C ALA A 401 -5.56 7.55 -34.96
N VAL A 402 -5.50 7.89 -33.67
CA VAL A 402 -4.26 7.99 -32.90
C VAL A 402 -4.51 7.65 -31.42
N ASP A 403 -3.84 6.59 -30.99
CA ASP A 403 -3.21 6.32 -29.68
C ASP A 403 -4.00 6.50 -28.37
N SER A 404 -4.04 5.40 -27.62
CA SER A 404 -4.72 5.19 -26.34
C SER A 404 -4.01 5.89 -25.17
N GLY A 405 -4.73 6.74 -24.44
CA GLY A 405 -4.44 7.05 -23.02
C GLY A 405 -4.29 8.53 -22.65
N ALA A 406 -4.11 9.43 -23.62
CA ALA A 406 -4.06 10.88 -23.38
C ALA A 406 -5.48 11.48 -23.41
N ALA A 407 -5.76 12.44 -22.52
CA ALA A 407 -7.03 13.17 -22.50
C ALA A 407 -7.31 13.75 -23.89
N SER A 408 -8.46 13.41 -24.48
CA SER A 408 -8.85 14.07 -25.73
C SER A 408 -9.18 15.53 -25.42
N GLU A 409 -8.51 16.48 -26.08
CA GLU A 409 -8.69 17.93 -25.88
C GLU A 409 -10.19 18.34 -25.87
N PRO A 410 -11.06 17.80 -26.77
CA PRO A 410 -12.50 18.11 -26.73
C PRO A 410 -13.25 17.53 -25.51
N ALA A 411 -12.85 16.36 -24.99
CA ALA A 411 -13.48 15.80 -23.79
C ALA A 411 -13.08 16.61 -22.55
N GLN A 412 -11.82 17.03 -22.48
CA GLN A 412 -11.33 17.85 -21.37
C GLN A 412 -12.01 19.21 -21.35
N GLU A 413 -12.22 19.84 -22.51
CA GLU A 413 -13.00 21.08 -22.61
C GLU A 413 -14.45 20.91 -22.12
N ALA A 414 -15.12 19.82 -22.52
CA ALA A 414 -16.48 19.52 -22.08
C ALA A 414 -16.57 19.33 -20.55
N TRP A 415 -15.61 18.63 -19.96
CA TRP A 415 -15.52 18.45 -18.51
C TRP A 415 -15.25 19.75 -17.76
N LEU A 416 -14.29 20.56 -18.22
CA LEU A 416 -13.99 21.85 -17.61
C LEU A 416 -15.17 22.82 -17.70
N TRP A 417 -15.94 22.76 -18.79
CA TRP A 417 -17.19 23.52 -18.90
C TRP A 417 -18.20 23.09 -17.82
N LEU A 418 -18.46 21.79 -17.65
CA LEU A 418 -19.34 21.26 -16.61
C LEU A 418 -18.91 21.72 -15.21
N VAL A 419 -17.61 21.60 -14.89
CA VAL A 419 -17.04 22.07 -13.61
C VAL A 419 -17.23 23.58 -13.43
N SER A 420 -17.03 24.38 -14.47
CA SER A 420 -17.22 25.83 -14.40
C SER A 420 -18.66 26.24 -14.10
N GLN A 421 -19.63 25.49 -14.64
CA GLN A 421 -21.05 25.72 -14.41
C GLN A 421 -21.43 25.29 -12.99
N LEU A 422 -20.89 24.17 -12.50
CA LEU A 422 -21.09 23.68 -11.12
C LEU A 422 -20.58 24.71 -10.10
N LEU A 423 -19.38 25.25 -10.31
CA LEU A 423 -18.78 26.30 -9.47
C LEU A 423 -19.56 27.63 -9.53
N SER A 424 -20.34 27.86 -10.59
CA SER A 424 -21.13 29.08 -10.79
C SER A 424 -22.59 28.93 -10.35
N GLY A 425 -23.04 27.73 -10.00
CA GLY A 425 -24.41 27.40 -9.62
C GLY A 425 -24.81 27.89 -8.21
N GLU A 426 -26.11 27.91 -7.92
CA GLU A 426 -26.62 28.29 -6.59
C GLU A 426 -26.18 27.31 -5.48
N GLU A 427 -25.89 26.05 -5.80
CA GLU A 427 -25.39 25.05 -4.84
C GLU A 427 -23.94 25.32 -4.39
N ALA A 428 -23.09 25.92 -5.23
CA ALA A 428 -21.73 26.33 -4.86
C ALA A 428 -21.71 27.34 -3.71
N LYS A 429 -22.78 28.15 -3.57
CA LYS A 429 -22.93 29.14 -2.48
C LYS A 429 -23.34 28.52 -1.14
N THR A 430 -23.82 27.29 -1.14
CA THR A 430 -24.36 26.62 0.06
C THR A 430 -23.51 25.42 0.49
N GLY A 431 -22.81 24.78 -0.45
CA GLY A 431 -22.02 23.56 -0.22
C GLY A 431 -20.50 23.70 -0.26
N GLY A 432 -19.95 24.89 -0.57
CA GLY A 432 -18.50 25.13 -0.52
C GLY A 432 -17.70 24.33 -1.55
N VAL A 433 -18.15 24.31 -2.81
CA VAL A 433 -17.47 23.61 -3.91
C VAL A 433 -16.14 24.32 -4.21
N GLU A 434 -15.01 23.62 -4.08
CA GLU A 434 -13.69 24.16 -4.45
C GLU A 434 -13.21 23.63 -5.80
N ALA A 435 -12.57 24.49 -6.60
CA ALA A 435 -11.99 24.11 -7.89
C ALA A 435 -10.91 23.03 -7.76
N SER A 436 -10.20 23.01 -6.62
CA SER A 436 -9.15 22.05 -6.27
C SER A 436 -9.63 20.59 -6.32
N TRP A 437 -10.93 20.34 -6.09
CA TRP A 437 -11.49 18.99 -6.08
C TRP A 437 -11.53 18.35 -7.46
N PHE A 438 -11.48 19.15 -8.52
CA PHE A 438 -11.58 18.70 -9.91
C PHE A 438 -10.23 18.70 -10.64
N GLU A 439 -9.15 19.21 -10.02
CA GLU A 439 -7.82 19.36 -10.64
C GLU A 439 -7.21 18.03 -11.11
N LEU A 440 -7.53 16.94 -10.41
CA LEU A 440 -7.03 15.61 -10.71
C LEU A 440 -7.92 14.80 -11.67
N TYR A 441 -9.04 15.37 -12.14
CA TYR A 441 -9.98 14.69 -13.04
C TYR A 441 -9.65 14.97 -14.49
N GLN A 442 -9.56 13.91 -15.29
CA GLN A 442 -9.21 13.98 -16.70
C GLN A 442 -10.28 13.32 -17.55
N ALA A 443 -10.92 14.08 -18.43
CA ALA A 443 -11.82 13.51 -19.41
C ALA A 443 -11.02 12.85 -20.53
N VAL A 444 -11.18 11.53 -20.62
CA VAL A 444 -10.40 10.69 -21.51
C VAL A 444 -11.09 10.45 -22.85
N PHE A 445 -12.41 10.63 -22.91
CA PHE A 445 -13.19 10.33 -24.10
C PHE A 445 -14.49 11.13 -24.14
N ILE A 446 -14.83 11.61 -25.32
CA ILE A 446 -16.13 12.14 -25.67
C ILE A 446 -16.56 11.54 -27.01
N GLY A 447 -17.74 10.93 -27.06
CA GLY A 447 -18.24 10.29 -28.27
C GLY A 447 -19.75 10.21 -28.27
N GLY A 448 -20.39 10.88 -29.23
CA GLY A 448 -21.85 10.95 -29.34
C GLY A 448 -22.46 11.58 -28.10
N ASP A 449 -23.17 10.76 -27.33
CA ASP A 449 -23.91 11.11 -26.12
C ASP A 449 -23.16 10.74 -24.82
N VAL A 450 -21.93 10.20 -24.92
CA VAL A 450 -21.15 9.72 -23.76
C VAL A 450 -19.90 10.55 -23.50
N LEU A 451 -19.71 10.94 -22.23
CA LEU A 451 -18.47 11.53 -21.70
C LEU A 451 -17.85 10.61 -20.64
N LEU A 452 -16.57 10.26 -20.78
CA LEU A 452 -15.82 9.49 -19.80
C LEU A 452 -14.78 10.37 -19.10
N VAL A 453 -14.82 10.34 -17.77
CA VAL A 453 -13.94 11.12 -16.90
C VAL A 453 -13.20 10.18 -15.96
N ARG A 454 -11.87 10.22 -16.02
CA ARG A 454 -10.97 9.50 -15.14
C ARG A 454 -10.75 10.30 -13.86
N ALA A 455 -11.15 9.72 -12.75
CA ALA A 455 -10.83 10.17 -11.40
C ALA A 455 -9.43 9.68 -10.98
N PRO A 456 -8.79 10.29 -9.96
CA PRO A 456 -7.50 9.83 -9.47
C PRO A 456 -7.55 8.44 -8.82
N ASP A 457 -8.65 8.11 -8.14
CA ASP A 457 -8.92 6.80 -7.54
C ASP A 457 -10.43 6.55 -7.39
N THR A 458 -10.79 5.33 -6.97
CA THR A 458 -12.18 4.89 -6.79
C THR A 458 -12.92 5.68 -5.71
N ALA A 459 -12.24 6.15 -4.67
CA ALA A 459 -12.87 6.92 -3.59
C ALA A 459 -13.26 8.32 -4.09
N ALA A 460 -12.39 8.96 -4.87
CA ALA A 460 -12.65 10.24 -5.50
C ALA A 460 -13.81 10.13 -6.51
N ALA A 461 -13.80 9.11 -7.37
CA ALA A 461 -14.90 8.84 -8.30
C ALA A 461 -16.24 8.71 -7.56
N ARG A 462 -16.28 7.93 -6.48
CA ARG A 462 -17.48 7.73 -5.66
C ARG A 462 -17.92 9.01 -4.96
N GLU A 463 -17.01 9.77 -4.37
CA GLU A 463 -17.36 11.00 -3.65
C GLU A 463 -17.98 12.05 -4.59
N ILE A 464 -17.41 12.24 -5.80
CA ILE A 464 -17.99 13.18 -6.77
C ILE A 464 -19.32 12.67 -7.31
N MET A 465 -19.45 11.38 -7.58
CA MET A 465 -20.71 10.80 -8.07
C MET A 465 -21.82 10.86 -7.01
N ASP A 466 -21.51 10.58 -5.74
CA ASP A 466 -22.48 10.66 -4.63
C ASP A 466 -22.92 12.10 -4.36
N ARG A 467 -21.99 13.06 -4.45
CA ARG A 467 -22.27 14.46 -4.09
C ARG A 467 -22.84 15.28 -5.25
N TYR A 468 -22.37 15.06 -6.48
CA TYR A 468 -22.69 15.90 -7.65
C TYR A 468 -23.16 15.11 -8.88
N GLY A 469 -23.25 13.78 -8.82
CA GLY A 469 -23.58 12.95 -9.98
C GLY A 469 -24.93 13.30 -10.63
N GLU A 470 -25.94 13.62 -9.83
CA GLU A 470 -27.26 14.03 -10.35
C GLU A 470 -27.22 15.38 -11.08
N GLU A 471 -26.47 16.35 -10.55
CA GLU A 471 -26.37 17.69 -11.12
C GLU A 471 -25.53 17.67 -12.39
N ILE A 472 -24.34 17.06 -12.34
CA ILE A 472 -23.44 16.89 -13.48
C ILE A 472 -24.16 16.12 -14.60
N GLY A 473 -24.88 15.04 -14.26
CA GLY A 473 -25.67 14.28 -15.22
C GLY A 473 -26.81 15.08 -15.85
N ARG A 474 -27.48 15.94 -15.07
CA ARG A 474 -28.54 16.83 -15.58
C ARG A 474 -27.97 17.87 -16.55
N MET A 475 -26.87 18.52 -16.18
CA MET A 475 -26.20 19.53 -17.01
C MET A 475 -25.69 18.93 -18.30
N TRP A 476 -25.13 17.72 -18.23
CA TRP A 476 -24.70 16.98 -19.42
C TRP A 476 -25.86 16.67 -20.37
N ARG A 477 -27.01 16.22 -19.85
CA ARG A 477 -28.21 15.98 -20.66
C ARG A 477 -28.78 17.23 -21.32
N VAL A 478 -28.65 18.39 -20.67
CA VAL A 478 -29.05 19.67 -21.28
C VAL A 478 -28.13 20.03 -22.45
N TRP A 479 -26.84 19.72 -22.36
CA TRP A 479 -25.85 20.09 -23.36
C TRP A 479 -25.74 19.08 -24.53
N ALA A 480 -25.65 17.79 -24.24
CA ALA A 480 -25.46 16.72 -25.23
C ALA A 480 -26.76 16.01 -25.67
N GLY A 481 -27.89 16.27 -25.01
CA GLY A 481 -29.20 15.70 -25.34
C GLY A 481 -29.77 14.78 -24.25
N ALA A 482 -31.07 14.49 -24.32
CA ALA A 482 -31.82 13.85 -23.23
C ALA A 482 -31.31 12.45 -22.82
N GLU A 483 -30.71 11.72 -23.77
CA GLU A 483 -30.16 10.37 -23.55
C GLU A 483 -28.68 10.38 -23.13
N ALA A 484 -28.05 11.57 -23.03
CA ALA A 484 -26.63 11.69 -22.77
C ALA A 484 -26.22 11.18 -21.39
N ARG A 485 -25.09 10.47 -21.34
CA ARG A 485 -24.56 9.81 -20.16
C ARG A 485 -23.14 10.30 -19.88
N ILE A 486 -22.86 10.50 -18.59
CA ILE A 486 -21.50 10.76 -18.11
C ILE A 486 -21.08 9.62 -17.19
N PHE A 487 -19.84 9.19 -17.33
CA PHE A 487 -19.23 8.19 -16.47
C PHE A 487 -17.98 8.79 -15.83
N VAL A 488 -17.90 8.71 -14.50
CA VAL A 488 -16.73 9.09 -13.73
C VAL A 488 -16.25 7.84 -13.00
N GLY A 489 -15.04 7.38 -13.29
CA GLY A 489 -14.49 6.14 -12.73
C GLY A 489 -13.01 6.24 -12.47
N ASP A 490 -12.45 5.27 -11.74
CA ASP A 490 -11.01 5.20 -11.52
C ASP A 490 -10.23 4.85 -12.81
N PRO A 491 -8.89 4.86 -12.81
CA PRO A 491 -8.11 4.55 -14.00
C PRO A 491 -8.42 3.19 -14.63
N GLU A 492 -8.66 2.14 -13.84
CA GLU A 492 -8.97 0.80 -14.37
C GLU A 492 -10.39 0.72 -14.95
N GLU A 493 -11.37 1.28 -14.25
CA GLU A 493 -12.76 1.34 -14.70
C GLU A 493 -12.90 2.14 -15.99
N THR A 494 -12.18 3.26 -16.06
CA THR A 494 -12.18 4.15 -17.21
C THR A 494 -11.49 3.50 -18.42
N GLU A 495 -10.39 2.77 -18.21
CA GLU A 495 -9.71 2.00 -19.27
C GLU A 495 -10.60 0.87 -19.81
N ARG A 496 -11.28 0.12 -18.92
CA ARG A 496 -12.27 -0.89 -19.33
C ARG A 496 -13.44 -0.27 -20.11
N ALA A 497 -13.92 0.90 -19.69
CA ALA A 497 -14.97 1.62 -20.41
C ALA A 497 -14.50 2.03 -21.81
N LEU A 498 -13.32 2.65 -21.91
CA LEU A 498 -12.66 3.02 -23.18
C LEU A 498 -12.58 1.83 -24.14
N GLU A 499 -12.10 0.66 -23.69
CA GLU A 499 -12.03 -0.54 -24.53
C GLU A 499 -13.39 -1.00 -25.07
N VAL A 500 -14.47 -0.81 -24.31
CA VAL A 500 -15.84 -1.15 -24.73
C VAL A 500 -16.33 -0.18 -25.79
N PHE A 501 -16.03 1.11 -25.66
CA PHE A 501 -16.40 2.13 -26.64
C PHE A 501 -15.59 2.01 -27.93
N ASP A 502 -14.29 1.71 -27.85
CA ASP A 502 -13.46 1.45 -29.03
C ASP A 502 -13.93 0.20 -29.79
N ARG A 503 -14.32 -0.87 -29.07
CA ARG A 503 -14.93 -2.06 -29.67
C ARG A 503 -16.31 -1.79 -30.30
N ARG A 504 -17.08 -0.83 -29.78
CA ARG A 504 -18.37 -0.40 -30.39
C ARG A 504 -18.14 0.44 -31.64
N ARG A 505 -17.20 1.38 -31.62
CA ARG A 505 -16.83 2.22 -32.77
C ARG A 505 -16.36 1.38 -33.96
N LEU A 506 -15.50 0.38 -33.71
CA LEU A 506 -15.06 -0.60 -34.72
C LEU A 506 -16.19 -1.49 -35.27
N ARG A 507 -17.32 -1.64 -34.55
CA ARG A 507 -18.50 -2.39 -35.01
C ARG A 507 -19.49 -1.54 -35.79
N GLU A 508 -19.59 -0.23 -35.50
CA GLU A 508 -20.49 0.69 -36.21
C GLU A 508 -19.93 1.08 -37.60
N ASP A 509 -18.61 1.21 -37.75
CA ASP A 509 -17.96 1.37 -39.05
C ASP A 509 -18.03 0.09 -39.93
N GLY A 510 -18.27 -1.05 -39.29
CA GLY A 510 -18.38 -2.38 -39.89
C GLY A 510 -19.80 -2.82 -40.26
N LYS A 511 -20.62 -1.95 -40.88
CA LYS A 511 -21.95 -2.25 -41.47
C LYS A 511 -23.00 -2.93 -40.57
N ARG A 512 -24.17 -2.29 -40.54
CA ARG A 512 -25.53 -2.88 -40.55
C ARG A 512 -25.53 -4.41 -40.77
N SER A 513 -25.70 -5.17 -39.70
CA SER A 513 -26.04 -6.58 -39.78
C SER A 513 -26.87 -6.97 -38.56
N VAL A 514 -28.15 -7.17 -38.83
CA VAL A 514 -29.19 -7.66 -37.93
C VAL A 514 -28.76 -8.96 -37.24
N ALA A 515 -29.16 -9.09 -35.97
CA ALA A 515 -29.16 -10.29 -35.12
C ALA A 515 -28.04 -10.38 -34.07
N THR A 516 -28.24 -9.72 -32.91
CA THR A 516 -27.91 -10.35 -31.62
C THR A 516 -28.71 -9.73 -30.46
N ARG A 517 -29.99 -10.09 -30.31
CA ARG A 517 -30.84 -9.69 -29.16
C ARG A 517 -30.74 -10.68 -27.97
N ARG A 518 -29.55 -11.23 -27.70
CA ARG A 518 -29.38 -12.27 -26.66
C ARG A 518 -28.11 -12.17 -25.80
N ARG A 519 -27.54 -10.97 -25.70
CA ARG A 519 -26.47 -10.63 -24.74
C ARG A 519 -26.66 -9.22 -24.19
N GLN A 520 -27.90 -8.86 -23.89
CA GLN A 520 -28.29 -7.53 -23.44
C GLN A 520 -28.32 -7.38 -21.91
N GLU A 521 -28.25 -8.49 -21.15
CA GLU A 521 -28.44 -8.47 -19.68
C GLU A 521 -27.13 -8.54 -18.85
N GLY A 522 -25.96 -8.43 -19.50
CA GLY A 522 -24.65 -8.58 -18.81
C GLY A 522 -23.89 -7.29 -18.53
N TYR A 523 -24.38 -6.14 -19.03
CA TYR A 523 -23.64 -4.87 -18.99
C TYR A 523 -24.48 -3.67 -18.48
N GLU A 524 -25.67 -3.94 -17.95
CA GLU A 524 -26.49 -2.91 -17.26
C GLU A 524 -25.92 -2.54 -15.88
N TRP A 525 -24.98 -3.31 -15.33
CA TRP A 525 -24.34 -3.03 -14.03
C TRP A 525 -23.37 -1.86 -14.01
N LEU A 526 -23.10 -1.21 -15.15
CA LEU A 526 -22.25 -0.01 -15.25
C LEU A 526 -23.05 1.30 -15.16
N PHE A 527 -24.37 1.24 -14.98
CA PHE A 527 -25.22 2.42 -14.86
C PHE A 527 -26.14 2.25 -13.66
N GLY A 528 -25.90 3.02 -12.60
CA GLY A 528 -26.64 2.93 -11.35
C GLY A 528 -28.15 3.08 -11.56
N GLU A 529 -28.91 2.07 -11.15
CA GLU A 529 -30.26 2.27 -10.65
C GLU A 529 -30.17 2.40 -9.14
N GLY A 530 -30.22 3.64 -8.67
CA GLY A 530 -30.50 3.94 -7.28
C GLY A 530 -31.93 3.51 -6.94
N GLY A 531 -32.05 2.65 -5.93
CA GLY A 531 -33.18 2.57 -5.00
C GLY A 531 -34.56 2.26 -5.57
N SER A 532 -35.02 1.03 -5.35
CA SER A 532 -36.29 0.81 -4.65
C SER A 532 -36.43 -0.63 -4.15
N SER A 533 -36.83 -0.74 -2.88
CA SER A 533 -37.22 -1.93 -2.07
C SER A 533 -36.11 -2.63 -1.28
#